data_AF-A0A3D0R319-F1
#
_entry.id   AF-A0A3D0R319-F1
#
_cell.length_a   1.000
_cell.length_b   1.000
_cell.length_c   1.000
_cell.angle_alpha   90.00
_cell.angle_beta   90.00
_cell.angle_gamma   90.00
#
_symmetry.space_group_name_H-M   'P 1'
#
loop_
_entity.id
_entity.type
_entity.pdbx_description
1 polymer ?
#
loop_
_entity_poly.entity_id
_entity_poly.type
_entity_poly.pdbx_seq_one_letter_code
_entity_poly.pdbx_strand_id
1 'polypeptide(L)'
;MEQRRSPDPSAVADAVTTENLLRCWVRETGTPRPADGLLRLRLAASGSTLEAPVIHWSAAGQHRFGRARLRTGTRAPAPLVAALLGIEFAAGDPASVTDLTSRVTDSVHRVEQFLRSRGETPGDRAGTPFLAAEQALITGHPLHPTPKSREGLTDAESARYSPEMRGAFPLHWFAADLSLLRADTVLSRPTAHLLAELSGGGLTPPAGTALVPAHPWQAQDITSRPAVRALLDAGLLHDLGPAGPDWSPTSSVRTLYRADAPVMLKLSLGLRITNSRRENFRQELRRGIAVHRLLAAGLGDALHAAHPGFGIVRDPAWIAVDAPDGSSTGLDAVIRDNPFRAAVPRPGPAGGPRTGCLAGLLAERPDLADSRSRLAVLIHRLADRTGRPAAGAAREWFGRYFDTVVVPVLWLYATYGLGLEAHQQNTLVTLDADGLPTGGHYRDNQGYYFSPSRSTALHRWVPGAGQDLGTYVDDAVIDERLGYYLGINNILGVIGALGSQGLADETDLFADADRRFAALAAEHGDRLPLAVILREAPTLRCKANLLTRIHRMDELTGPLESQSVYVDIANPFAEARR
;
A
#
# COMPACT_ATOMS: atom_id res chain seq x y z
N MET A 1 26.53 -30.89 -12.15
CA MET A 1 25.91 -29.82 -11.34
C MET A 1 25.41 -28.77 -12.34
N GLU A 2 24.22 -28.99 -12.93
CA GLU A 2 23.63 -28.02 -13.85
C GLU A 2 23.33 -26.74 -13.05
N GLN A 3 24.06 -25.67 -13.35
CA GLN A 3 23.67 -24.33 -12.94
C GLN A 3 22.27 -24.09 -13.51
N ARG A 4 21.22 -24.18 -12.67
CA ARG A 4 19.89 -23.72 -13.05
C ARG A 4 20.06 -22.27 -13.47
N ARG A 5 19.98 -21.99 -14.78
CA ARG A 5 19.96 -20.62 -15.30
C ARG A 5 18.88 -19.86 -14.56
N SER A 6 19.24 -18.72 -13.97
CA SER A 6 18.26 -17.78 -13.45
C SER A 6 17.24 -17.49 -14.56
N PRO A 7 15.94 -17.49 -14.24
CA PRO A 7 14.90 -17.29 -15.25
C PRO A 7 15.07 -15.91 -15.91
N ASP A 8 14.81 -15.84 -17.22
CA ASP A 8 14.89 -14.59 -17.99
C ASP A 8 13.97 -13.52 -17.36
N PRO A 9 14.52 -12.38 -16.90
CA PRO A 9 13.75 -11.30 -16.28
C PRO A 9 12.56 -10.83 -17.11
N SER A 10 12.69 -10.80 -18.45
CA SER A 10 11.62 -10.36 -19.34
C SER A 10 10.46 -11.35 -19.34
N ALA A 11 10.77 -12.65 -19.45
CA ALA A 11 9.76 -13.71 -19.39
C ALA A 11 9.03 -13.75 -18.04
N VAL A 12 9.73 -13.50 -16.93
CA VAL A 12 9.14 -13.43 -15.59
C VAL A 12 8.23 -12.22 -15.45
N ALA A 13 8.67 -11.04 -15.89
CA ALA A 13 7.88 -9.81 -15.84
C ALA A 13 6.57 -9.94 -16.64
N ASP A 14 6.63 -10.50 -17.84
CA ASP A 14 5.47 -10.79 -18.68
C ASP A 14 4.50 -11.78 -18.01
N ALA A 15 5.03 -12.87 -17.44
CA ALA A 15 4.23 -13.90 -16.79
C ALA A 15 3.48 -13.37 -15.57
N VAL A 16 4.18 -12.66 -14.67
CA VAL A 16 3.56 -12.10 -13.46
C VAL A 16 2.52 -11.04 -13.82
N THR A 17 2.80 -10.19 -14.80
CA THR A 17 1.84 -9.14 -15.21
C THR A 17 0.61 -9.75 -15.87
N THR A 18 0.78 -10.77 -16.71
CA THR A 18 -0.32 -11.55 -17.29
C THR A 18 -1.18 -12.17 -16.21
N GLU A 19 -0.55 -12.78 -15.20
CA GLU A 19 -1.24 -13.41 -14.08
C GLU A 19 -2.08 -12.40 -13.28
N ASN A 20 -1.56 -11.20 -13.03
CA ASN A 20 -2.30 -10.11 -12.37
C ASN A 20 -3.55 -9.69 -13.18
N LEU A 21 -3.43 -9.57 -14.51
CA LEU A 21 -4.56 -9.26 -15.37
C LEU A 21 -5.64 -10.34 -15.31
N LEU A 22 -5.24 -11.61 -15.35
CA LEU A 22 -6.16 -12.75 -15.22
C LEU A 22 -6.83 -12.80 -13.85
N ARG A 23 -6.09 -12.54 -12.75
CA ARG A 23 -6.68 -12.46 -11.41
C ARG A 23 -7.70 -11.33 -11.29
N CYS A 24 -7.37 -10.14 -11.79
CA CYS A 24 -8.31 -9.01 -11.83
C CYS A 24 -9.57 -9.38 -12.60
N TRP A 25 -9.41 -9.97 -13.79
CA TRP A 25 -10.54 -10.45 -14.59
C TRP A 25 -11.40 -11.44 -13.80
N VAL A 26 -10.80 -12.51 -13.28
CA VAL A 26 -11.55 -13.58 -12.59
C VAL A 26 -12.35 -13.02 -11.42
N ARG A 27 -11.71 -12.18 -10.61
CA ARG A 27 -12.37 -11.53 -9.47
C ARG A 27 -13.47 -10.57 -9.89
N GLU A 28 -13.22 -9.73 -10.88
CA GLU A 28 -14.12 -8.62 -11.22
C GLU A 28 -15.30 -9.05 -12.11
N THR A 29 -15.23 -10.23 -12.71
CA THR A 29 -16.30 -10.82 -13.55
C THR A 29 -17.03 -11.99 -12.89
N GLY A 30 -16.60 -12.42 -11.71
CA GLY A 30 -17.15 -13.62 -11.06
C GLY A 30 -16.91 -14.89 -11.87
N THR A 31 -15.78 -15.00 -12.58
CA THR A 31 -15.48 -16.17 -13.42
C THR A 31 -15.40 -17.43 -12.55
N PRO A 32 -16.19 -18.48 -12.82
CA PRO A 32 -16.18 -19.69 -12.01
C PRO A 32 -14.94 -20.54 -12.23
N ARG A 33 -14.64 -21.42 -11.27
CA ARG A 33 -13.54 -22.40 -11.38
C ARG A 33 -13.76 -23.32 -12.59
N PRO A 34 -12.78 -23.46 -13.51
CA PRO A 34 -12.90 -24.39 -14.62
C PRO A 34 -12.79 -25.85 -14.14
N ALA A 35 -13.71 -26.71 -14.59
CA ALA A 35 -13.75 -28.12 -14.20
C ALA A 35 -12.57 -28.95 -14.75
N ASP A 36 -12.03 -28.54 -15.90
CA ASP A 36 -10.92 -29.23 -16.59
C ASP A 36 -9.55 -28.59 -16.30
N GLY A 37 -9.49 -27.65 -15.36
CA GLY A 37 -8.25 -26.97 -14.99
C GLY A 37 -7.73 -25.99 -16.06
N LEU A 38 -8.53 -25.62 -17.07
CA LEU A 38 -8.16 -24.64 -18.08
C LEU A 38 -9.09 -23.42 -18.01
N LEU A 39 -8.56 -22.27 -17.58
CA LEU A 39 -9.29 -20.99 -17.62
C LEU A 39 -9.51 -20.60 -19.07
N ARG A 40 -10.77 -20.34 -19.46
CA ARG A 40 -11.13 -19.86 -20.80
C ARG A 40 -11.91 -18.56 -20.70
N LEU A 41 -11.33 -17.47 -21.21
CA LEU A 41 -11.97 -16.17 -21.29
C LEU A 41 -12.47 -15.95 -22.71
N ARG A 42 -13.78 -16.03 -22.91
CA ARG A 42 -14.42 -15.70 -24.19
C ARG A 42 -14.66 -14.20 -24.22
N LEU A 43 -13.99 -13.51 -25.13
CA LEU A 43 -14.03 -12.05 -25.25
C LEU A 43 -14.88 -11.70 -26.46
N ALA A 44 -16.15 -11.42 -26.22
CA ALA A 44 -17.15 -11.28 -27.27
C ALA A 44 -16.86 -10.08 -28.19
N ALA A 45 -16.38 -8.97 -27.62
CA ALA A 45 -16.10 -7.74 -28.36
C ALA A 45 -14.97 -7.91 -29.39
N SER A 46 -14.00 -8.80 -29.11
CA SER A 46 -12.87 -9.09 -30.01
C SER A 46 -13.02 -10.38 -30.82
N GLY A 47 -14.05 -11.19 -30.54
CA GLY A 47 -14.21 -12.54 -31.09
C GLY A 47 -13.10 -13.52 -30.68
N SER A 48 -12.27 -13.17 -29.68
CA SER A 48 -11.12 -13.95 -29.27
C SER A 48 -11.43 -14.85 -28.07
N THR A 49 -10.64 -15.89 -27.88
CA THR A 49 -10.68 -16.72 -26.67
C THR A 49 -9.28 -16.87 -26.12
N LEU A 50 -9.09 -16.39 -24.89
CA LEU A 50 -7.85 -16.54 -24.13
C LEU A 50 -7.94 -17.79 -23.27
N GLU A 51 -6.87 -18.57 -23.22
CA GLU A 51 -6.75 -19.79 -22.43
C GLU A 51 -5.51 -19.73 -21.53
N ALA A 52 -5.64 -20.15 -20.28
CA ALA A 52 -4.51 -20.27 -19.36
C ALA A 52 -4.70 -21.49 -18.43
N PRO A 53 -3.71 -22.40 -18.32
CA PRO A 53 -3.79 -23.50 -17.35
C PRO A 53 -3.91 -22.97 -15.93
N VAL A 54 -4.76 -23.57 -15.12
CA VAL A 54 -4.86 -23.23 -13.69
C VAL A 54 -3.85 -24.07 -12.92
N ILE A 55 -2.89 -23.42 -12.27
CA ILE A 55 -1.88 -24.05 -11.41
C ILE A 55 -2.41 -24.13 -9.97
N HIS A 56 -3.05 -23.06 -9.51
CA HIS A 56 -3.69 -22.97 -8.19
C HIS A 56 -4.99 -22.17 -8.32
N TRP A 57 -6.07 -22.69 -7.75
CA TRP A 57 -7.32 -21.94 -7.64
C TRP A 57 -7.51 -21.51 -6.20
N SER A 58 -7.51 -20.20 -5.95
CA SER A 58 -7.62 -19.62 -4.62
C SER A 58 -9.03 -19.07 -4.41
N ALA A 59 -9.70 -19.46 -3.32
CA ALA A 59 -10.96 -18.84 -2.92
C ALA A 59 -10.73 -17.42 -2.38
N ALA A 60 -9.52 -17.14 -1.88
CA ALA A 60 -9.07 -15.79 -1.52
C ALA A 60 -8.70 -14.90 -2.74
N GLY A 61 -8.77 -15.42 -3.97
CA GLY A 61 -8.50 -14.69 -5.21
C GLY A 61 -7.02 -14.66 -5.66
N GLN A 62 -6.11 -15.26 -4.90
CA GLN A 62 -4.68 -15.36 -5.24
C GLN A 62 -4.39 -16.56 -6.17
N HIS A 63 -5.13 -16.65 -7.28
CA HIS A 63 -5.00 -17.74 -8.26
C HIS A 63 -3.59 -17.82 -8.85
N ARG A 64 -3.16 -19.01 -9.29
CA ARG A 64 -1.94 -19.19 -10.09
C ARG A 64 -2.27 -19.70 -11.48
N PHE A 65 -1.70 -19.07 -12.50
CA PHE A 65 -1.94 -19.44 -13.89
C PHE A 65 -0.64 -19.80 -14.61
N GLY A 66 -0.74 -20.77 -15.52
CA GLY A 66 0.27 -21.04 -16.52
C GLY A 66 0.30 -19.97 -17.61
N ARG A 67 1.11 -20.20 -18.64
CA ARG A 67 1.24 -19.26 -19.77
C ARG A 67 -0.09 -19.10 -20.50
N ALA A 68 -0.52 -17.85 -20.66
CA ALA A 68 -1.70 -17.51 -21.44
C ALA A 68 -1.44 -17.65 -22.95
N ARG A 69 -2.46 -18.10 -23.68
CA ARG A 69 -2.46 -18.22 -25.14
C ARG A 69 -3.84 -17.95 -25.70
N LEU A 70 -3.91 -17.53 -26.95
CA LEU A 70 -5.15 -17.58 -27.71
C LEU A 70 -5.51 -19.03 -28.02
N ARG A 71 -6.79 -19.32 -28.23
CA ARG A 71 -7.27 -20.66 -28.66
C ARG A 71 -6.64 -21.15 -29.97
N THR A 72 -6.12 -20.24 -30.79
CA THR A 72 -5.33 -20.56 -31.98
C THR A 72 -3.95 -21.17 -31.67
N GLY A 73 -3.54 -21.19 -30.40
CA GLY A 73 -2.22 -21.63 -29.95
C GLY A 73 -1.19 -20.49 -29.80
N THR A 74 -1.51 -19.29 -30.27
CA THR A 74 -0.60 -18.13 -30.20
C THR A 74 -0.39 -17.71 -28.74
N ARG A 75 0.87 -17.57 -28.29
CA ARG A 75 1.18 -17.03 -26.96
C ARG A 75 0.57 -15.63 -26.79
N ALA A 76 -0.03 -15.37 -25.64
CA ALA A 76 -0.59 -14.07 -25.30
C ALA A 76 0.26 -13.38 -24.23
N PRO A 77 1.19 -12.47 -24.61
CA PRO A 77 1.92 -11.67 -23.64
C PRO A 77 1.02 -10.63 -22.97
N ALA A 78 1.47 -10.06 -21.85
CA ALA A 78 0.67 -9.15 -21.04
C ALA A 78 0.08 -7.96 -21.82
N PRO A 79 0.80 -7.29 -22.75
CA PRO A 79 0.20 -6.21 -23.56
C PRO A 79 -0.94 -6.70 -24.47
N LEU A 80 -0.84 -7.91 -25.03
CA LEU A 80 -1.93 -8.47 -25.84
C LEU A 80 -3.14 -8.80 -24.96
N VAL A 81 -2.91 -9.41 -23.79
CA VAL A 81 -3.98 -9.66 -22.82
C VAL A 81 -4.66 -8.34 -22.44
N ALA A 82 -3.89 -7.32 -22.08
CA ALA A 82 -4.40 -6.00 -21.74
C ALA A 82 -5.26 -5.37 -22.85
N ALA A 83 -4.79 -5.42 -24.09
CA ALA A 83 -5.55 -4.91 -25.23
C ALA A 83 -6.89 -5.64 -25.38
N LEU A 84 -6.90 -6.97 -25.26
CA LEU A 84 -8.11 -7.78 -25.37
C LEU A 84 -9.11 -7.52 -24.23
N LEU A 85 -8.64 -7.41 -22.98
CA LEU A 85 -9.51 -7.06 -21.84
C LEU A 85 -10.02 -5.61 -21.97
N GLY A 86 -9.18 -4.70 -22.46
CA GLY A 86 -9.55 -3.33 -22.76
C GLY A 86 -10.67 -3.27 -23.80
N ILE A 87 -10.54 -3.97 -24.93
CA ILE A 87 -11.57 -4.04 -25.98
C ILE A 87 -12.90 -4.54 -25.41
N GLU A 88 -12.87 -5.52 -24.50
CA GLU A 88 -14.07 -6.10 -23.91
C GLU A 88 -14.85 -5.12 -23.03
N PHE A 89 -14.17 -4.29 -22.22
CA PHE A 89 -14.83 -3.41 -21.24
C PHE A 89 -14.87 -1.94 -21.61
N ALA A 90 -14.09 -1.48 -22.59
CA ALA A 90 -14.04 -0.06 -22.97
C ALA A 90 -15.31 0.44 -23.68
N ALA A 91 -16.31 -0.42 -23.92
CA ALA A 91 -17.56 -0.07 -24.61
C ALA A 91 -17.34 0.66 -25.95
N GLY A 92 -16.27 0.30 -26.67
CA GLY A 92 -15.89 0.90 -27.94
C GLY A 92 -14.97 2.13 -27.86
N ASP A 93 -14.54 2.57 -26.68
CA ASP A 93 -13.59 3.69 -26.51
C ASP A 93 -12.13 3.26 -26.77
N PRO A 94 -11.49 3.67 -27.89
CA PRO A 94 -10.11 3.30 -28.18
C PRO A 94 -9.09 3.92 -27.22
N ALA A 95 -9.42 5.05 -26.57
CA ALA A 95 -8.50 5.73 -25.66
C ALA A 95 -8.29 4.93 -24.37
N SER A 96 -9.34 4.26 -23.88
CA SER A 96 -9.27 3.37 -22.72
C SER A 96 -8.45 2.10 -23.00
N VAL A 97 -8.60 1.51 -24.20
CA VAL A 97 -7.77 0.36 -24.64
C VAL A 97 -6.30 0.76 -24.71
N THR A 98 -6.02 1.92 -25.29
CA THR A 98 -4.66 2.46 -25.46
C THR A 98 -4.01 2.76 -24.11
N ASP A 99 -4.72 3.41 -23.18
CA ASP A 99 -4.20 3.72 -21.84
C ASP A 99 -3.88 2.43 -21.05
N LEU A 100 -4.80 1.45 -21.01
CA LEU A 100 -4.55 0.19 -20.32
C LEU A 100 -3.33 -0.54 -20.90
N THR A 101 -3.26 -0.67 -22.22
CA THR A 101 -2.17 -1.39 -22.90
C THR A 101 -0.82 -0.72 -22.68
N SER A 102 -0.77 0.62 -22.74
CA SER A 102 0.46 1.40 -22.53
C SER A 102 0.97 1.23 -21.10
N ARG A 103 0.08 1.33 -20.10
CA ARG A 103 0.43 1.15 -18.69
C ARG A 103 0.83 -0.27 -18.34
N VAL A 104 0.20 -1.27 -18.95
CA VAL A 104 0.62 -2.68 -18.78
C VAL A 104 2.02 -2.87 -19.35
N THR A 105 2.29 -2.31 -20.53
CA THR A 105 3.61 -2.37 -21.17
C THR A 105 4.68 -1.71 -20.30
N ASP A 106 4.42 -0.51 -19.78
CA ASP A 106 5.31 0.17 -18.83
C ASP A 106 5.50 -0.67 -17.56
N SER A 107 4.44 -1.23 -16.98
CA SER A 107 4.54 -2.10 -15.80
C SER A 107 5.42 -3.35 -16.05
N VAL A 108 5.31 -3.99 -17.21
CA VAL A 108 6.19 -5.13 -17.60
C VAL A 108 7.64 -4.66 -17.67
N HIS A 109 7.90 -3.56 -18.37
CA HIS A 109 9.23 -2.97 -18.51
C HIS A 109 9.86 -2.65 -17.14
N ARG A 110 9.10 -2.04 -16.22
CA ARG A 110 9.59 -1.75 -14.86
C ARG A 110 9.93 -3.01 -14.07
N VAL A 111 9.06 -4.02 -14.08
CA VAL A 111 9.33 -5.27 -13.37
C VAL A 111 10.56 -5.97 -13.95
N GLU A 112 10.73 -5.99 -15.28
CA GLU A 112 11.93 -6.53 -15.94
C GLU A 112 13.21 -5.82 -15.47
N GLN A 113 13.20 -4.48 -15.41
CA GLN A 113 14.33 -3.70 -14.90
C GLN A 113 14.64 -4.00 -13.43
N PHE A 114 13.61 -4.11 -12.59
CA PHE A 114 13.78 -4.44 -11.18
C PHE A 114 14.42 -5.82 -11.01
N LEU A 115 13.95 -6.81 -11.76
CA LEU A 115 14.48 -8.17 -11.72
C LEU A 115 15.93 -8.23 -12.21
N ARG A 116 16.29 -7.52 -13.28
CA ARG A 116 17.68 -7.40 -13.75
C ARG A 116 18.58 -6.82 -12.67
N SER A 117 18.20 -5.67 -12.12
CA SER A 117 18.97 -4.98 -11.07
C SER A 117 19.14 -5.84 -9.79
N ARG A 118 18.09 -6.58 -9.41
CA ARG A 118 18.15 -7.51 -8.28
C ARG A 118 19.01 -8.73 -8.57
N GLY A 119 19.04 -9.22 -9.81
CA GLY A 119 19.93 -10.30 -10.24
C GLY A 119 21.41 -9.91 -10.19
N GLU A 120 21.74 -8.65 -10.51
CA GLU A 120 23.11 -8.11 -10.37
C GLU A 120 23.53 -7.95 -8.91
N THR A 121 22.57 -7.67 -8.02
CA THR A 121 22.82 -7.48 -6.59
C THR A 121 21.85 -8.26 -5.70
N PRO A 122 22.01 -9.60 -5.59
CA PRO A 122 21.06 -10.46 -4.87
C PRO A 122 20.99 -10.18 -3.37
N GLY A 123 19.86 -10.58 -2.75
CA GLY A 123 19.62 -10.52 -1.30
C GLY A 123 19.12 -9.17 -0.79
N ASP A 124 18.67 -9.09 0.46
CA ASP A 124 18.21 -7.82 1.03
C ASP A 124 19.41 -7.05 1.62
N ARG A 125 19.75 -5.89 1.04
CA ARG A 125 20.87 -5.02 1.50
C ARG A 125 20.43 -3.85 2.37
N ALA A 126 19.14 -3.77 2.71
CA ALA A 126 18.60 -2.62 3.42
C ALA A 126 19.17 -2.53 4.84
N GLY A 127 19.45 -1.31 5.29
CA GLY A 127 20.01 -1.04 6.62
C GLY A 127 19.09 -1.42 7.79
N THR A 128 17.79 -1.67 7.54
CA THR A 128 16.82 -2.08 8.56
C THR A 128 15.80 -3.10 8.04
N PRO A 129 15.20 -3.93 8.91
CA PRO A 129 14.11 -4.84 8.53
C PRO A 129 12.90 -4.12 7.94
N PHE A 130 12.60 -2.90 8.41
CA PHE A 130 11.53 -2.07 7.89
C PHE A 130 11.77 -1.72 6.42
N LEU A 131 12.93 -1.13 6.12
CA LEU A 131 13.27 -0.75 4.75
C LEU A 131 13.37 -1.98 3.82
N ALA A 132 13.90 -3.10 4.33
CA ALA A 132 13.94 -4.35 3.57
C ALA A 132 12.54 -4.79 3.11
N ALA A 133 11.55 -4.72 4.00
CA ALA A 133 10.17 -5.06 3.67
C ALA A 133 9.54 -4.04 2.69
N GLU A 134 9.81 -2.74 2.84
CA GLU A 134 9.36 -1.72 1.88
C GLU A 134 9.88 -1.95 0.47
N GLN A 135 11.12 -2.43 0.35
CA GLN A 135 11.82 -2.68 -0.91
C GLN A 135 11.59 -4.08 -1.47
N ALA A 136 10.82 -4.94 -0.79
CA ALA A 136 10.58 -6.33 -1.19
C ALA A 136 9.41 -6.49 -2.19
N LEU A 137 8.55 -5.48 -2.33
CA LEU A 137 7.38 -5.53 -3.20
C LEU A 137 7.78 -5.32 -4.69
N ILE A 138 8.51 -6.26 -5.29
CA ILE A 138 9.08 -6.13 -6.65
C ILE A 138 8.01 -6.10 -7.74
N THR A 139 6.99 -6.96 -7.64
CA THR A 139 5.95 -7.14 -8.66
C THR A 139 4.70 -6.31 -8.40
N GLY A 140 4.57 -5.76 -7.18
CA GLY A 140 3.49 -4.84 -6.83
C GLY A 140 2.24 -5.57 -6.35
N HIS A 141 1.09 -4.88 -6.38
CA HIS A 141 -0.17 -5.43 -5.91
C HIS A 141 -0.67 -6.56 -6.85
N PRO A 142 -0.88 -7.80 -6.37
CA PRO A 142 -1.20 -8.96 -7.23
C PRO A 142 -2.60 -8.89 -7.86
N LEU A 143 -3.50 -8.08 -7.29
CA LEU A 143 -4.86 -7.85 -7.80
C LEU A 143 -5.05 -6.42 -8.34
N HIS A 144 -4.07 -5.94 -9.11
CA HIS A 144 -4.12 -4.67 -9.84
C HIS A 144 -3.54 -4.87 -11.25
N PRO A 145 -4.12 -4.28 -12.32
CA PRO A 145 -3.67 -4.54 -13.69
C PRO A 145 -2.29 -3.97 -14.03
N THR A 146 -1.92 -2.84 -13.42
CA THR A 146 -0.71 -2.07 -13.76
C THR A 146 0.09 -1.65 -12.52
N PRO A 147 0.43 -2.60 -11.62
CA PRO A 147 0.86 -2.27 -10.26
C PRO A 147 2.22 -1.57 -10.19
N LYS A 148 3.05 -1.67 -11.23
CA LYS A 148 4.35 -1.00 -11.34
C LYS A 148 4.43 0.03 -12.46
N SER A 149 3.30 0.38 -13.08
CA SER A 149 3.29 1.48 -14.02
C SER A 149 3.62 2.80 -13.31
N ARG A 150 4.57 3.54 -13.89
CA ARG A 150 5.12 4.81 -13.43
C ARG A 150 5.36 5.72 -14.63
N GLU A 151 4.35 5.84 -15.50
CA GLU A 151 4.37 6.74 -16.65
C GLU A 151 4.80 8.14 -16.23
N GLY A 152 5.83 8.67 -16.91
CA GLY A 152 6.46 9.94 -16.57
C GLY A 152 7.85 9.81 -15.94
N LEU A 153 8.25 8.61 -15.51
CA LEU A 153 9.65 8.34 -15.12
C LEU A 153 10.47 7.81 -16.30
N THR A 154 11.64 8.39 -16.50
CA THR A 154 12.71 7.78 -17.31
C THR A 154 13.32 6.57 -16.60
N ASP A 155 14.09 5.77 -17.33
CA ASP A 155 14.79 4.61 -16.75
C ASP A 155 15.81 5.01 -15.68
N ALA A 156 16.52 6.12 -15.88
CA ALA A 156 17.47 6.65 -14.90
C ALA A 156 16.78 7.11 -13.61
N GLU A 157 15.63 7.79 -13.75
CA GLU A 157 14.82 8.20 -12.60
C GLU A 157 14.18 7.00 -11.91
N SER A 158 13.73 6.00 -12.66
CA SER A 158 13.23 4.74 -12.11
C SER A 158 14.31 4.06 -11.26
N ALA A 159 15.55 3.98 -11.73
CA ALA A 159 16.66 3.41 -10.95
C ALA A 159 16.91 4.15 -9.63
N ARG A 160 16.76 5.47 -9.62
CA ARG A 160 17.02 6.32 -8.45
C ARG A 160 15.86 6.38 -7.46
N TYR A 161 14.62 6.45 -7.96
CA TYR A 161 13.43 6.74 -7.14
C TYR A 161 12.62 5.49 -6.79
N SER A 162 12.97 4.32 -7.32
CA SER A 162 12.24 3.08 -7.06
C SER A 162 12.71 2.34 -5.80
N PRO A 163 11.82 1.99 -4.86
CA PRO A 163 12.18 1.12 -3.73
C PRO A 163 12.64 -0.28 -4.20
N GLU A 164 12.11 -0.76 -5.32
CA GLU A 164 12.44 -2.08 -5.89
C GLU A 164 13.89 -2.15 -6.37
N MET A 165 14.53 -1.03 -6.69
CA MET A 165 15.94 -0.96 -7.08
C MET A 165 16.84 -0.51 -5.93
N ARG A 166 16.28 -0.41 -4.71
CA ARG A 166 16.96 0.11 -3.53
C ARG A 166 17.50 1.54 -3.74
N GLY A 167 16.73 2.35 -4.47
CA GLY A 167 17.07 3.73 -4.76
C GLY A 167 17.34 4.56 -3.50
N ALA A 168 18.20 5.55 -3.63
CA ALA A 168 18.53 6.50 -2.57
C ALA A 168 18.97 7.82 -3.21
N PHE A 169 18.55 8.96 -2.64
CA PHE A 169 18.82 10.27 -3.22
C PHE A 169 18.68 11.41 -2.19
N PRO A 170 19.43 12.52 -2.33
CA PRO A 170 19.20 13.71 -1.54
C PRO A 170 17.86 14.34 -1.92
N LEU A 171 17.21 15.01 -0.97
CA LEU A 171 16.01 15.79 -1.26
C LEU A 171 16.36 16.99 -2.13
N HIS A 172 15.36 17.48 -2.86
CA HIS A 172 15.43 18.80 -3.48
C HIS A 172 14.89 19.83 -2.50
N TRP A 173 15.54 20.99 -2.40
CA TRP A 173 15.14 22.03 -1.45
C TRP A 173 14.73 23.30 -2.16
N PHE A 174 13.66 23.91 -1.66
CA PHE A 174 13.30 25.29 -1.95
C PHE A 174 13.42 26.12 -0.68
N ALA A 175 13.63 27.43 -0.83
CA ALA A 175 13.36 28.41 0.20
C ALA A 175 12.13 29.23 -0.20
N ALA A 176 11.07 29.19 0.61
CA ALA A 176 9.83 29.91 0.34
C ALA A 176 9.68 31.07 1.32
N ASP A 177 9.22 32.22 0.82
CA ASP A 177 8.85 33.37 1.64
C ASP A 177 7.82 32.98 2.70
N LEU A 178 7.99 33.49 3.92
CA LEU A 178 7.13 33.13 5.06
C LEU A 178 5.64 33.41 4.82
N SER A 179 5.29 34.36 3.94
CA SER A 179 3.89 34.67 3.60
C SER A 179 3.18 33.57 2.80
N LEU A 180 3.94 32.77 2.04
CA LEU A 180 3.43 31.66 1.24
C LEU A 180 3.28 30.37 2.06
N LEU A 181 3.99 30.28 3.17
CA LEU A 181 4.03 29.08 3.98
C LEU A 181 2.70 28.85 4.69
N ARG A 182 2.29 27.60 4.67
CA ARG A 182 1.29 27.05 5.59
C ARG A 182 1.95 25.90 6.32
N ALA A 183 1.71 25.81 7.62
CA ALA A 183 2.16 24.69 8.44
C ALA A 183 1.20 24.51 9.63
N ASP A 184 1.15 23.29 10.15
CA ASP A 184 0.64 23.02 11.50
C ASP A 184 1.59 21.98 12.13
N THR A 185 1.78 22.08 13.44
CA THR A 185 2.67 21.20 14.17
C THR A 185 2.22 21.04 15.62
N VAL A 186 2.43 19.83 16.14
CA VAL A 186 2.32 19.51 17.57
C VAL A 186 3.68 19.18 18.18
N LEU A 187 4.76 19.41 17.42
CA LEU A 187 6.13 19.31 17.93
C LEU A 187 6.41 20.45 18.90
N SER A 188 7.33 20.23 19.84
CA SER A 188 7.80 21.26 20.78
C SER A 188 8.66 22.35 20.13
N ARG A 189 8.93 22.24 18.82
CA ARG A 189 9.77 23.15 18.04
C ARG A 189 9.15 23.41 16.66
N PRO A 190 9.44 24.55 16.01
CA PRO A 190 8.92 24.84 14.68
C PRO A 190 9.34 23.80 13.63
N THR A 191 8.42 23.45 12.72
CA THR A 191 8.68 22.52 11.60
C THR A 191 9.89 22.95 10.77
N ALA A 192 10.04 24.25 10.51
CA ALA A 192 11.16 24.79 9.74
C ALA A 192 12.53 24.50 10.37
N HIS A 193 12.63 24.48 11.71
CA HIS A 193 13.88 24.15 12.40
C HIS A 193 14.25 22.68 12.19
N LEU A 194 13.28 21.77 12.36
CA LEU A 194 13.48 20.34 12.05
C LEU A 194 13.92 20.15 10.59
N LEU A 195 13.30 20.85 9.64
CA LEU A 195 13.66 20.75 8.22
C LEU A 195 15.07 21.26 7.94
N ALA A 196 15.49 22.36 8.59
CA ALA A 196 16.85 22.86 8.48
C ALA A 196 17.89 21.84 8.97
N GLU A 197 17.64 21.15 10.09
CA GLU A 197 18.49 20.05 10.56
C GLU A 197 18.56 18.90 9.54
N LEU A 198 17.41 18.51 8.98
CA LEU A 198 17.32 17.42 8.00
C LEU A 198 18.02 17.74 6.66
N SER A 199 18.21 19.02 6.33
CA SER A 199 18.97 19.47 5.15
C SER A 199 20.47 19.19 5.25
N GLY A 200 20.99 18.87 6.45
CA GLY A 200 22.41 18.61 6.68
C GLY A 200 23.26 19.88 6.87
N GLY A 201 22.65 21.05 7.03
CA GLY A 201 23.33 22.29 7.43
C GLY A 201 24.10 23.03 6.32
N GLY A 202 24.12 22.50 5.09
CA GLY A 202 24.81 23.12 3.94
C GLY A 202 24.00 24.20 3.21
N LEU A 203 22.74 24.42 3.59
CA LEU A 203 21.86 25.40 2.96
C LEU A 203 21.65 26.61 3.87
N THR A 204 21.87 27.81 3.33
CA THR A 204 21.52 29.07 3.99
C THR A 204 20.37 29.72 3.21
N PRO A 205 19.12 29.59 3.67
CA PRO A 205 17.99 30.22 2.99
C PRO A 205 18.08 31.76 3.09
N PRO A 206 17.61 32.52 2.08
CA PRO A 206 17.53 33.98 2.16
C PRO A 206 16.74 34.46 3.40
N ALA A 207 17.04 35.67 3.87
CA ALA A 207 16.31 36.26 5.00
C ALA A 207 14.81 36.36 4.69
N GLY A 208 13.96 36.05 5.67
CA GLY A 208 12.50 36.06 5.49
C GLY A 208 11.94 34.83 4.77
N THR A 209 12.73 33.78 4.57
CA THR A 209 12.30 32.52 3.94
C THR A 209 12.53 31.31 4.85
N ALA A 210 11.87 30.18 4.56
CA ALA A 210 12.14 28.89 5.20
C ALA A 210 12.30 27.75 4.21
N LEU A 211 13.06 26.73 4.61
CA LEU A 211 13.34 25.54 3.80
C LEU A 211 12.10 24.64 3.66
N VAL A 212 11.81 24.24 2.43
CA VAL A 212 10.72 23.31 2.08
C VAL A 212 11.31 22.16 1.25
N PRO A 213 11.18 20.90 1.71
CA PRO A 213 11.68 19.74 0.97
C PRO A 213 10.72 19.36 -0.16
N ALA A 214 11.27 18.88 -1.27
CA ALA A 214 10.56 18.33 -2.39
C ALA A 214 11.21 17.03 -2.87
N HIS A 215 10.39 16.14 -3.43
CA HIS A 215 10.93 15.02 -4.19
C HIS A 215 11.62 15.57 -5.45
N PRO A 216 12.83 15.13 -5.84
CA PRO A 216 13.53 15.72 -7.00
C PRO A 216 12.72 15.71 -8.31
N TRP A 217 12.00 14.61 -8.59
CA TRP A 217 11.06 14.58 -9.71
C TRP A 217 9.94 15.65 -9.60
N GLN A 218 9.37 15.84 -8.40
CA GLN A 218 8.35 16.85 -8.17
C GLN A 218 8.91 18.25 -8.39
N ALA A 219 10.13 18.53 -7.91
CA ALA A 219 10.80 19.82 -8.10
C ALA A 219 10.95 20.17 -9.59
N GLN A 220 11.33 19.21 -10.42
CA GLN A 220 11.43 19.40 -11.87
C GLN A 220 10.06 19.66 -12.51
N ASP A 221 9.01 18.93 -12.11
CA ASP A 221 7.66 19.12 -12.65
C ASP A 221 7.10 20.50 -12.27
N ILE A 222 7.17 20.87 -10.99
CA ILE A 222 6.53 22.09 -10.49
C ILE A 222 7.18 23.37 -11.01
N THR A 223 8.49 23.40 -11.27
CA THR A 223 9.20 24.59 -11.78
C THR A 223 8.74 25.01 -13.18
N SER A 224 8.07 24.10 -13.90
CA SER A 224 7.41 24.38 -15.17
C SER A 224 5.98 24.92 -15.04
N ARG A 225 5.36 24.78 -13.86
CA ARG A 225 3.97 25.21 -13.63
C ARG A 225 3.88 26.73 -13.55
N PRO A 226 2.90 27.38 -14.21
CA PRO A 226 2.80 28.84 -14.26
C PRO A 226 2.81 29.54 -12.89
N ALA A 227 2.06 29.00 -11.91
CA ALA A 227 1.98 29.57 -10.56
C ALA A 227 3.34 29.55 -9.83
N VAL A 228 4.07 28.45 -9.94
CA VAL A 228 5.40 28.30 -9.30
C VAL A 228 6.45 29.15 -10.01
N ARG A 229 6.40 29.23 -11.35
CA ARG A 229 7.27 30.10 -12.13
C ARG A 229 7.10 31.57 -11.73
N ALA A 230 5.86 32.03 -11.57
CA ALA A 230 5.58 33.38 -11.11
C ALA A 230 6.18 33.67 -9.71
N LEU A 231 6.15 32.69 -8.80
CA LEU A 231 6.77 32.81 -7.48
C LEU A 231 8.30 32.89 -7.53
N LEU A 232 8.93 32.10 -8.42
CA LEU A 232 10.38 32.13 -8.67
C LEU A 232 10.79 33.49 -9.25
N ASP A 233 10.07 33.97 -10.27
CA ASP A 233 10.35 35.26 -10.94
C ASP A 233 10.17 36.45 -9.99
N ALA A 234 9.21 36.35 -9.05
CA ALA A 234 8.97 37.37 -8.02
C ALA A 234 9.99 37.33 -6.86
N GLY A 235 10.88 36.32 -6.81
CA GLY A 235 11.80 36.13 -5.69
C GLY A 235 11.13 35.72 -4.38
N LEU A 236 9.90 35.19 -4.44
CA LEU A 236 9.17 34.67 -3.27
C LEU A 236 9.40 33.17 -3.05
N LEU A 237 9.95 32.48 -4.06
CA LEU A 237 10.42 31.11 -3.98
C LEU A 237 11.82 31.06 -4.59
N HIS A 238 12.73 30.31 -3.96
CA HIS A 238 14.09 30.11 -4.44
C HIS A 238 14.37 28.63 -4.59
N ASP A 239 14.79 28.21 -5.77
CA ASP A 239 15.29 26.85 -6.01
C ASP A 239 16.72 26.73 -5.47
N LEU A 240 16.91 25.88 -4.45
CA LEU A 240 18.23 25.63 -3.83
C LEU A 240 18.88 24.33 -4.33
N GLY A 241 18.17 23.55 -5.15
CA GLY A 241 18.67 22.30 -5.69
C GLY A 241 18.70 21.12 -4.72
N PRO A 242 19.26 19.98 -5.17
CA PRO A 242 19.44 18.79 -4.34
C PRO A 242 20.51 18.99 -3.26
N ALA A 243 20.20 18.66 -2.00
CA ALA A 243 21.15 18.80 -0.90
C ALA A 243 20.85 17.85 0.27
N GLY A 244 21.88 17.64 1.09
CA GLY A 244 21.81 16.82 2.30
C GLY A 244 22.05 15.33 2.04
N PRO A 245 21.83 14.48 3.05
CA PRO A 245 22.03 13.04 2.95
C PRO A 245 20.93 12.37 2.13
N ASP A 246 21.24 11.16 1.66
CA ASP A 246 20.30 10.36 0.88
C ASP A 246 19.13 9.84 1.72
N TRP A 247 17.96 9.84 1.10
CA TRP A 247 16.74 9.21 1.61
C TRP A 247 16.33 8.06 0.71
N SER A 248 15.82 6.98 1.32
CA SER A 248 15.31 5.82 0.60
C SER A 248 13.80 5.90 0.43
N PRO A 249 13.25 5.73 -0.78
CA PRO A 249 11.82 5.64 -0.98
C PRO A 249 11.28 4.34 -0.37
N THR A 250 10.10 4.42 0.23
CA THR A 250 9.33 3.26 0.71
C THR A 250 8.38 2.74 -0.38
N SER A 251 7.56 1.73 -0.10
CA SER A 251 6.61 1.14 -1.07
C SER A 251 5.61 2.14 -1.67
N SER A 252 5.39 3.30 -1.06
CA SER A 252 4.56 4.39 -1.61
C SER A 252 5.31 5.28 -2.62
N VAL A 253 6.61 5.07 -2.80
CA VAL A 253 7.58 5.91 -3.54
C VAL A 253 7.80 7.29 -2.91
N ARG A 254 6.72 8.00 -2.59
CA ARG A 254 6.73 9.38 -2.08
C ARG A 254 6.97 9.54 -0.58
N THR A 255 6.90 8.46 0.20
CA THR A 255 7.32 8.47 1.60
C THR A 255 8.76 8.02 1.67
N LEU A 256 9.63 8.92 2.13
CA LEU A 256 11.06 8.77 2.19
C LEU A 256 11.51 8.46 3.61
N TYR A 257 12.40 7.49 3.73
CA TYR A 257 12.89 6.92 4.98
C TYR A 257 14.40 7.09 5.10
N ARG A 258 14.83 7.36 6.32
CA ARG A 258 16.23 7.33 6.76
C ARG A 258 16.32 6.60 8.08
N ALA A 259 17.33 5.75 8.23
CA ALA A 259 17.46 4.91 9.42
C ALA A 259 17.92 5.70 10.67
N ASP A 260 18.60 6.82 10.47
CA ASP A 260 19.13 7.71 11.51
C ASP A 260 18.15 8.84 11.89
N ALA A 261 17.27 9.23 10.97
CA ALA A 261 16.34 10.34 11.15
C ALA A 261 15.17 10.01 12.11
N PRO A 262 14.74 10.96 12.96
CA PRO A 262 13.61 10.77 13.87
C PRO A 262 12.25 10.74 13.15
N VAL A 263 12.22 11.15 11.89
CA VAL A 263 11.02 11.28 11.06
C VAL A 263 11.23 10.68 9.68
N MET A 264 10.14 10.25 9.06
CA MET A 264 9.98 10.02 7.63
C MET A 264 9.33 11.25 6.99
N LEU A 265 9.53 11.44 5.68
CA LEU A 265 8.93 12.54 4.94
C LEU A 265 8.00 11.99 3.85
N LYS A 266 6.71 12.30 3.89
CA LYS A 266 5.76 11.99 2.80
C LYS A 266 5.55 13.24 1.97
N LEU A 267 6.12 13.25 0.78
CA LEU A 267 6.17 14.41 -0.12
C LEU A 267 5.09 14.34 -1.19
N SER A 268 4.61 15.48 -1.67
CA SER A 268 3.78 15.54 -2.88
C SER A 268 4.58 14.99 -4.07
N LEU A 269 3.92 14.16 -4.88
CA LEU A 269 4.49 13.56 -6.08
C LEU A 269 3.40 13.45 -7.16
N GLY A 270 3.42 14.36 -8.15
CA GLY A 270 2.46 14.46 -9.24
C GLY A 270 2.44 13.29 -10.23
N LEU A 271 3.29 12.28 -10.00
CA LEU A 271 3.35 11.02 -10.74
C LEU A 271 2.08 10.18 -10.49
N ARG A 272 1.58 9.54 -11.54
CA ARG A 272 0.51 8.54 -11.41
C ARG A 272 1.10 7.23 -10.91
N ILE A 273 0.69 6.80 -9.72
CA ILE A 273 1.08 5.50 -9.14
C ILE A 273 -0.20 4.74 -8.85
N THR A 274 -0.33 3.56 -9.44
CA THR A 274 -1.61 2.87 -9.59
C THR A 274 -2.64 3.86 -10.13
N ASN A 275 -3.84 3.95 -9.58
CA ASN A 275 -4.96 4.69 -10.16
C ASN A 275 -5.00 6.19 -9.79
N SER A 276 -3.96 6.75 -9.15
CA SER A 276 -4.02 8.15 -8.69
C SER A 276 -2.72 8.91 -8.87
N ARG A 277 -2.83 10.23 -9.09
CA ARG A 277 -1.70 11.16 -8.88
C ARG A 277 -1.41 11.24 -7.38
N ARG A 278 -0.14 11.28 -6.97
CA ARG A 278 0.21 11.18 -5.55
C ARG A 278 0.65 12.52 -4.94
N GLU A 279 -0.10 13.57 -5.23
CA GLU A 279 0.01 14.85 -4.50
C GLU A 279 -0.72 14.75 -3.16
N ASN A 280 -0.28 15.52 -2.16
CA ASN A 280 -0.96 15.61 -0.89
C ASN A 280 -2.04 16.69 -0.98
N PHE A 281 -3.21 16.45 -0.37
CA PHE A 281 -4.26 17.45 -0.28
C PHE A 281 -4.29 18.08 1.11
N ARG A 282 -4.66 19.37 1.17
CA ARG A 282 -4.71 20.15 2.42
C ARG A 282 -5.51 19.47 3.53
N GLN A 283 -6.63 18.84 3.18
CA GLN A 283 -7.49 18.13 4.14
C GLN A 283 -6.77 16.94 4.78
N GLU A 284 -5.96 16.21 4.00
CA GLU A 284 -5.18 15.05 4.47
C GLU A 284 -4.06 15.48 5.43
N LEU A 285 -3.42 16.62 5.15
CA LEU A 285 -2.43 17.23 6.03
C LEU A 285 -3.04 17.55 7.40
N ARG A 286 -4.20 18.20 7.41
CA ARG A 286 -4.97 18.51 8.64
C ARG A 286 -5.42 17.25 9.38
N ARG A 287 -5.80 16.20 8.64
CA ARG A 287 -6.24 14.91 9.20
C ARG A 287 -5.14 14.23 10.00
N GLY A 288 -3.90 14.25 9.51
CA GLY A 288 -2.74 13.73 10.23
C GLY A 288 -2.55 14.37 11.61
N ILE A 289 -2.64 15.70 11.69
CA ILE A 289 -2.52 16.46 12.94
C ILE A 289 -3.70 16.18 13.88
N ALA A 290 -4.92 16.14 13.36
CA ALA A 290 -6.11 15.89 14.16
C ALA A 290 -6.05 14.52 14.84
N VAL A 291 -5.65 13.47 14.10
CA VAL A 291 -5.47 12.14 14.67
C VAL A 291 -4.27 12.09 15.63
N HIS A 292 -3.19 12.82 15.34
CA HIS A 292 -2.10 12.96 16.32
C HIS A 292 -2.62 13.53 17.64
N ARG A 293 -3.36 14.63 17.61
CA ARG A 293 -3.93 15.28 18.81
C ARG A 293 -4.85 14.34 19.58
N LEU A 294 -5.69 13.57 18.89
CA LEU A 294 -6.53 12.52 19.51
C LEU A 294 -5.71 11.46 20.23
N LEU A 295 -4.67 10.94 19.58
CA LEU A 295 -3.79 9.93 20.15
C LEU A 295 -3.05 10.46 21.38
N ALA A 296 -2.59 11.71 21.33
CA ALA A 296 -1.90 12.36 22.44
C ALA A 296 -2.84 12.71 23.61
N ALA A 297 -4.11 13.03 23.34
CA ALA A 297 -5.09 13.40 24.35
C ALA A 297 -5.66 12.22 25.15
N GLY A 298 -5.42 10.98 24.71
CA GLY A 298 -5.73 9.77 25.49
C GLY A 298 -6.17 8.56 24.68
N LEU A 299 -6.50 8.71 23.39
CA LEU A 299 -6.81 7.55 22.54
C LEU A 299 -5.61 6.60 22.42
N GLY A 300 -4.39 7.14 22.39
CA GLY A 300 -3.16 6.35 22.34
C GLY A 300 -2.98 5.48 23.58
N ASP A 301 -3.26 6.03 24.77
CA ASP A 301 -3.16 5.29 26.03
C ASP A 301 -4.25 4.22 26.14
N ALA A 302 -5.47 4.53 25.71
CA ALA A 302 -6.56 3.55 25.64
C ALA A 302 -6.24 2.40 24.68
N LEU A 303 -5.67 2.72 23.51
CA LEU A 303 -5.21 1.71 22.55
C LEU A 303 -4.10 0.85 23.14
N HIS A 304 -3.11 1.45 23.80
CA HIS A 304 -2.01 0.71 24.43
C HIS A 304 -2.50 -0.19 25.57
N ALA A 305 -3.47 0.28 26.37
CA ALA A 305 -4.04 -0.51 27.46
C ALA A 305 -4.82 -1.74 26.95
N ALA A 306 -5.58 -1.61 25.87
CA ALA A 306 -6.34 -2.71 25.28
C ALA A 306 -5.47 -3.64 24.41
N HIS A 307 -4.53 -3.05 23.65
CA HIS A 307 -3.73 -3.72 22.63
C HIS A 307 -2.27 -3.23 22.68
N PRO A 308 -1.47 -3.65 23.68
CA PRO A 308 -0.13 -3.09 23.93
C PRO A 308 0.86 -3.30 22.79
N GLY A 309 0.65 -4.30 21.92
CA GLY A 309 1.47 -4.57 20.75
C GLY A 309 1.12 -3.75 19.50
N PHE A 310 0.02 -2.98 19.52
CA PHE A 310 -0.47 -2.27 18.34
C PHE A 310 -0.39 -0.75 18.50
N GLY A 311 -0.02 -0.04 17.43
CA GLY A 311 0.05 1.42 17.43
C GLY A 311 -0.32 2.06 16.10
N ILE A 312 -0.34 3.39 16.08
CA ILE A 312 -0.52 4.20 14.88
C ILE A 312 0.72 5.06 14.69
N VAL A 313 1.34 5.01 13.51
CA VAL A 313 2.44 5.91 13.13
C VAL A 313 1.85 7.31 12.96
N ARG A 314 2.34 8.27 13.76
CA ARG A 314 1.73 9.61 13.85
C ARG A 314 2.39 10.58 12.88
N ASP A 315 1.63 11.61 12.50
CA ASP A 315 2.07 12.70 11.63
C ASP A 315 2.07 14.02 12.44
N PRO A 316 3.14 14.32 13.20
CA PRO A 316 3.17 15.45 14.13
C PRO A 316 3.31 16.83 13.46
N ALA A 317 3.65 16.91 12.18
CA ALA A 317 3.76 18.17 11.49
C ALA A 317 3.50 18.03 9.98
N TRP A 318 3.16 19.14 9.35
CA TRP A 318 3.24 19.27 7.90
C TRP A 318 3.65 20.71 7.52
N ILE A 319 4.17 20.86 6.31
CA ILE A 319 4.46 22.16 5.69
C ILE A 319 3.97 22.14 4.24
N ALA A 320 3.53 23.28 3.75
CA ALA A 320 3.07 23.46 2.38
C ALA A 320 3.33 24.88 1.88
N VAL A 321 3.46 25.04 0.57
CA VAL A 321 3.53 26.35 -0.10
C VAL A 321 2.27 26.55 -0.93
N ASP A 322 1.50 27.59 -0.62
CA ASP A 322 0.36 27.99 -1.45
C ASP A 322 0.78 29.13 -2.39
N ALA A 323 0.20 29.17 -3.58
CA ALA A 323 0.27 30.36 -4.43
C ALA A 323 -0.57 31.49 -3.81
N PRO A 324 -0.36 32.77 -4.21
CA PRO A 324 -1.08 33.90 -3.63
C PRO A 324 -2.61 33.83 -3.81
N ASP A 325 -3.07 33.10 -4.84
CA ASP A 325 -4.49 32.83 -5.09
C ASP A 325 -5.08 31.68 -4.24
N GLY A 326 -4.25 31.06 -3.37
CA GLY A 326 -4.61 29.96 -2.50
C GLY A 326 -4.54 28.57 -3.16
N SER A 327 -4.13 28.48 -4.42
CA SER A 327 -3.94 27.19 -5.10
C SER A 327 -2.69 26.45 -4.58
N SER A 328 -2.73 25.11 -4.57
CA SER A 328 -1.57 24.30 -4.19
C SER A 328 -0.50 24.37 -5.27
N THR A 329 0.75 24.57 -4.84
CA THR A 329 1.93 24.53 -5.73
C THR A 329 2.42 23.10 -6.00
N GLY A 330 1.93 22.12 -5.23
CA GLY A 330 2.49 20.76 -5.19
C GLY A 330 3.75 20.64 -4.32
N LEU A 331 4.09 21.66 -3.51
CA LEU A 331 5.13 21.63 -2.49
C LEU A 331 4.53 21.38 -1.11
N ASP A 332 4.06 20.16 -0.88
CA ASP A 332 3.52 19.75 0.42
C ASP A 332 4.33 18.58 0.98
N ALA A 333 4.65 18.67 2.27
CA ALA A 333 5.37 17.63 2.98
C ALA A 333 4.71 17.33 4.32
N VAL A 334 4.41 16.05 4.54
CA VAL A 334 4.04 15.51 5.86
C VAL A 334 5.30 15.03 6.56
N ILE A 335 5.48 15.46 7.80
CA ILE A 335 6.50 14.98 8.71
C ILE A 335 5.85 13.86 9.53
N ARG A 336 6.35 12.64 9.36
CA ARG A 336 5.82 11.42 9.97
C ARG A 336 6.82 10.87 10.98
N ASP A 337 6.36 10.42 12.14
CA ASP A 337 7.25 9.79 13.12
C ASP A 337 7.96 8.56 12.54
N ASN A 338 9.23 8.37 12.89
CA ASN A 338 10.00 7.19 12.50
C ASN A 338 10.33 6.31 13.73
N PRO A 339 9.45 5.36 14.08
CA PRO A 339 9.74 4.39 15.14
C PRO A 339 10.67 3.25 14.68
N PHE A 340 11.04 3.20 13.39
CA PHE A 340 11.76 2.09 12.74
C PHE A 340 13.23 2.40 12.44
N ARG A 341 13.86 3.21 13.30
CA ARG A 341 15.26 3.63 13.18
C ARG A 341 16.22 2.45 13.40
N ALA A 342 17.42 2.53 12.82
CA ALA A 342 18.49 1.58 13.14
C ALA A 342 18.86 1.75 14.62
N ALA A 343 18.45 0.78 15.45
CA ALA A 343 18.62 0.68 16.90
C ALA A 343 19.02 1.96 17.66
N VAL A 344 18.05 2.54 18.39
CA VAL A 344 18.35 2.94 19.77
C VAL A 344 18.45 1.62 20.56
N PRO A 345 19.52 1.33 21.30
CA PRO A 345 19.62 0.11 22.10
C PRO A 345 18.39 -0.01 23.00
N ARG A 346 17.53 -1.01 22.74
CA ARG A 346 16.45 -1.38 23.67
C ARG A 346 16.95 -2.55 24.52
N PRO A 347 16.74 -2.52 25.85
CA PRO A 347 17.04 -3.68 26.67
C PRO A 347 16.18 -4.88 26.21
N GLY A 348 16.84 -5.96 25.80
CA GLY A 348 16.22 -7.17 25.27
C GLY A 348 17.26 -8.08 24.60
N PRO A 349 16.96 -9.37 24.36
CA PRO A 349 17.89 -10.30 23.74
C PRO A 349 18.33 -9.83 22.35
N ALA A 350 19.57 -10.18 21.98
CA ALA A 350 20.13 -9.89 20.66
C ALA A 350 19.18 -10.38 19.54
N GLY A 351 18.68 -9.46 18.72
CA GLY A 351 17.66 -9.76 17.70
C GLY A 351 16.26 -9.19 17.97
N GLY A 352 16.17 -7.99 18.56
CA GLY A 352 14.92 -7.31 18.91
C GLY A 352 13.88 -7.18 17.79
N PRO A 353 12.65 -6.73 18.16
CA PRO A 353 11.47 -6.80 17.30
C PRO A 353 11.70 -6.19 15.92
N ARG A 354 11.24 -6.91 14.90
CA ARG A 354 11.42 -6.55 13.48
C ARG A 354 10.09 -6.15 12.89
N THR A 355 9.89 -4.86 12.63
CA THR A 355 8.68 -4.39 11.95
C THR A 355 8.89 -4.31 10.44
N GLY A 356 7.93 -4.82 9.66
CA GLY A 356 7.95 -4.75 8.21
C GLY A 356 6.55 -4.56 7.61
N CYS A 357 6.48 -3.94 6.43
CA CYS A 357 5.25 -3.78 5.66
C CYS A 357 4.66 -5.13 5.26
N LEU A 358 3.38 -5.37 5.54
CA LEU A 358 2.69 -6.63 5.26
C LEU A 358 2.77 -6.97 3.77
N ALA A 359 2.50 -6.00 2.89
CA ALA A 359 2.58 -6.22 1.44
C ALA A 359 3.96 -6.77 1.00
N GLY A 360 5.05 -6.26 1.59
CA GLY A 360 6.41 -6.73 1.31
C GLY A 360 6.74 -8.08 1.95
N LEU A 361 6.12 -8.42 3.08
CA LEU A 361 6.26 -9.74 3.72
C LEU A 361 5.58 -10.84 2.89
N LEU A 362 4.41 -10.53 2.31
CA LEU A 362 3.60 -11.45 1.52
C LEU A 362 4.08 -11.58 0.06
N ALA A 363 4.72 -10.55 -0.47
CA ALA A 363 5.18 -10.53 -1.85
C ALA A 363 6.16 -11.67 -2.14
N GLU A 364 5.84 -12.48 -3.15
CA GLU A 364 6.81 -13.40 -3.74
C GLU A 364 7.99 -12.64 -4.33
N ARG A 365 9.14 -13.31 -4.32
CA ARG A 365 10.43 -12.73 -4.69
C ARG A 365 11.00 -13.48 -5.88
N PRO A 366 10.44 -13.30 -7.10
CA PRO A 366 10.94 -13.97 -8.29
C PRO A 366 12.37 -13.54 -8.68
N ASP A 367 12.94 -12.55 -8.00
CA ASP A 367 14.36 -12.22 -8.04
C ASP A 367 15.24 -13.19 -7.23
N LEU A 368 14.65 -14.07 -6.41
CA LEU A 368 15.32 -15.11 -5.64
C LEU A 368 15.09 -16.49 -6.29
N ALA A 369 16.01 -17.42 -6.03
CA ALA A 369 16.03 -18.72 -6.71
C ALA A 369 14.81 -19.62 -6.45
N ASP A 370 14.17 -19.49 -5.29
CA ASP A 370 12.98 -20.26 -4.91
C ASP A 370 11.67 -19.46 -5.03
N SER A 371 11.75 -18.22 -5.50
CA SER A 371 10.62 -17.27 -5.62
C SER A 371 9.84 -16.99 -4.33
N ARG A 372 10.31 -17.49 -3.18
CA ARG A 372 9.52 -17.48 -1.94
C ARG A 372 9.37 -16.07 -1.39
N SER A 373 8.18 -15.78 -0.89
CA SER A 373 7.95 -14.61 -0.07
C SER A 373 8.75 -14.66 1.24
N ARG A 374 8.96 -13.50 1.86
CA ARG A 374 9.64 -13.45 3.17
C ARG A 374 8.83 -14.19 4.25
N LEU A 375 7.50 -14.13 4.18
CA LEU A 375 6.63 -14.91 5.07
C LEU A 375 6.84 -16.42 4.90
N ALA A 376 6.93 -16.92 3.66
CA ALA A 376 7.19 -18.34 3.40
C ALA A 376 8.53 -18.80 4.00
N VAL A 377 9.58 -17.99 3.89
CA VAL A 377 10.88 -18.26 4.52
C VAL A 377 10.78 -18.33 6.05
N LEU A 378 10.02 -17.42 6.66
CA LEU A 378 9.80 -17.43 8.12
C LEU A 378 9.03 -18.67 8.57
N ILE A 379 7.98 -19.05 7.85
CA ILE A 379 7.17 -20.23 8.18
C ILE A 379 7.97 -21.51 8.06
N HIS A 380 8.75 -21.69 6.98
CA HIS A 380 9.62 -22.86 6.84
C HIS A 380 10.68 -22.91 7.94
N ARG A 381 11.33 -21.78 8.26
CA ARG A 381 12.29 -21.73 9.38
C ARG A 381 11.64 -22.10 10.72
N LEU A 382 10.43 -21.62 10.97
CA LEU A 382 9.69 -21.94 12.19
C LEU A 382 9.34 -23.43 12.23
N ALA A 383 8.87 -23.99 11.13
CA ALA A 383 8.56 -25.41 10.98
C ALA A 383 9.79 -26.29 11.23
N ASP A 384 10.91 -26.00 10.56
CA ASP A 384 12.17 -26.74 10.68
C ASP A 384 12.69 -26.73 12.11
N ARG A 385 12.69 -25.56 12.76
CA ARG A 385 13.20 -25.41 14.13
C ARG A 385 12.30 -26.08 15.18
N THR A 386 10.99 -26.07 14.98
CA THR A 386 10.02 -26.63 15.94
C THR A 386 9.68 -28.09 15.68
N GLY A 387 10.13 -28.66 14.56
CA GLY A 387 9.76 -30.01 14.12
C GLY A 387 8.28 -30.14 13.75
N ARG A 388 7.55 -29.02 13.56
CA ARG A 388 6.12 -29.01 13.21
C ARG A 388 5.94 -28.88 11.70
N PRO A 389 4.83 -29.39 11.13
CA PRO A 389 4.49 -29.14 9.73
C PRO A 389 4.36 -27.65 9.42
N ALA A 390 4.75 -27.24 8.21
CA ALA A 390 4.63 -25.84 7.74
C ALA A 390 3.19 -25.31 7.88
N ALA A 391 2.18 -26.14 7.63
CA ALA A 391 0.77 -25.81 7.85
C ALA A 391 0.45 -25.40 9.30
N GLY A 392 1.01 -26.10 10.28
CA GLY A 392 0.82 -25.75 11.70
C GLY A 392 1.50 -24.43 12.06
N ALA A 393 2.70 -24.18 11.53
CA ALA A 393 3.42 -22.92 11.70
C ALA A 393 2.71 -21.73 11.02
N ALA A 394 2.18 -21.95 9.81
CA ALA A 394 1.43 -20.96 9.05
C ALA A 394 0.12 -20.54 9.75
N ARG A 395 -0.64 -21.51 10.26
CA ARG A 395 -1.88 -21.25 11.02
C ARG A 395 -1.61 -20.52 12.33
N GLU A 396 -0.51 -20.84 13.02
CA GLU A 396 -0.10 -20.08 14.20
C GLU A 396 0.28 -18.63 13.84
N TRP A 397 1.07 -18.45 12.78
CA TRP A 397 1.43 -17.11 12.32
C TRP A 397 0.19 -16.30 11.96
N PHE A 398 -0.74 -16.88 11.20
CA PHE A 398 -2.00 -16.23 10.81
C PHE A 398 -2.86 -15.88 12.02
N GLY A 399 -2.99 -16.80 12.98
CA GLY A 399 -3.75 -16.56 14.21
C GLY A 399 -3.19 -15.39 15.02
N ARG A 400 -1.87 -15.38 15.28
CA ARG A 400 -1.21 -14.28 15.98
C ARG A 400 -1.30 -12.96 15.20
N TYR A 401 -1.17 -13.00 13.88
CA TYR A 401 -1.35 -11.82 13.04
C TYR A 401 -2.75 -11.23 13.21
N PHE A 402 -3.78 -12.07 13.13
CA PHE A 402 -5.16 -11.64 13.32
C PHE A 402 -5.36 -11.02 14.70
N ASP A 403 -4.91 -11.71 15.75
CA ASP A 403 -5.14 -11.29 17.14
C ASP A 403 -4.37 -10.01 17.51
N THR A 404 -3.17 -9.81 16.95
CA THR A 404 -2.28 -8.69 17.33
C THR A 404 -2.31 -7.51 16.35
N VAL A 405 -2.91 -7.67 15.17
CA VAL A 405 -2.97 -6.62 14.12
C VAL A 405 -4.39 -6.34 13.65
N VAL A 406 -5.20 -7.36 13.36
CA VAL A 406 -6.57 -7.18 12.84
C VAL A 406 -7.54 -6.78 13.95
N VAL A 407 -7.51 -7.49 15.08
CA VAL A 407 -8.40 -7.21 16.22
C VAL A 407 -8.29 -5.75 16.71
N PRO A 408 -7.08 -5.17 16.91
CA PRO A 408 -6.96 -3.77 17.32
C PRO A 408 -7.60 -2.77 16.34
N VAL A 409 -7.55 -3.04 15.03
CA VAL A 409 -8.16 -2.19 14.00
C VAL A 409 -9.69 -2.23 14.11
N LEU A 410 -10.27 -3.43 14.26
CA LEU A 410 -11.71 -3.60 14.43
C LEU A 410 -12.19 -3.04 15.76
N TRP A 411 -11.39 -3.17 16.81
CA TRP A 411 -11.69 -2.61 18.13
C TRP A 411 -11.74 -1.09 18.12
N LEU A 412 -10.80 -0.40 17.44
CA LEU A 412 -10.83 1.06 17.29
C LEU A 412 -12.13 1.54 16.64
N TYR A 413 -12.57 0.82 15.62
CA TYR A 413 -13.81 1.15 14.91
C TYR A 413 -15.05 0.83 15.75
N ALA A 414 -15.12 -0.35 16.38
CA ALA A 414 -16.26 -0.76 17.20
C ALA A 414 -16.40 0.09 18.48
N THR A 415 -15.28 0.48 19.09
CA THR A 415 -15.27 1.16 20.40
C THR A 415 -15.33 2.67 20.27
N TYR A 416 -14.65 3.24 19.27
CA TYR A 416 -14.49 4.68 19.14
C TYR A 416 -14.99 5.24 17.80
N GLY A 417 -15.53 4.39 16.92
CA GLY A 417 -15.97 4.84 15.60
C GLY A 417 -14.83 5.28 14.68
N LEU A 418 -13.57 4.98 15.00
CA LEU A 418 -12.41 5.33 14.18
C LEU A 418 -12.03 4.17 13.26
N GLY A 419 -12.46 4.24 12.01
CA GLY A 419 -12.10 3.29 10.96
C GLY A 419 -10.74 3.60 10.33
N LEU A 420 -9.98 2.56 9.98
CA LEU A 420 -8.66 2.66 9.37
C LEU A 420 -8.63 1.95 8.02
N GLU A 421 -8.10 2.60 6.98
CA GLU A 421 -7.79 1.99 5.67
C GLU A 421 -6.59 1.04 5.77
N ALA A 422 -6.74 -0.05 6.53
CA ALA A 422 -5.69 -0.99 6.87
C ALA A 422 -5.44 -2.04 5.77
N HIS A 423 -5.30 -1.58 4.52
CA HIS A 423 -4.84 -2.43 3.42
C HIS A 423 -3.38 -2.88 3.64
N GLN A 424 -2.89 -3.84 2.85
CA GLN A 424 -1.58 -4.47 3.10
C GLN A 424 -0.40 -3.47 3.18
N GLN A 425 -0.43 -2.39 2.40
CA GLN A 425 0.65 -1.39 2.41
C GLN A 425 0.63 -0.45 3.63
N ASN A 426 -0.54 -0.23 4.24
CA ASN A 426 -0.72 0.60 5.44
C ASN A 426 -0.58 -0.21 6.74
N THR A 427 -0.43 -1.53 6.61
CA THR A 427 -0.30 -2.46 7.73
C THR A 427 1.16 -2.87 7.90
N LEU A 428 1.73 -2.56 9.07
CA LEU A 428 3.08 -2.96 9.45
C LEU A 428 2.99 -4.05 10.52
N VAL A 429 3.72 -5.14 10.37
CA VAL A 429 3.71 -6.27 11.31
C VAL A 429 5.03 -6.30 12.07
N THR A 430 4.94 -6.31 13.40
CA THR A 430 6.09 -6.48 14.29
C THR A 430 6.25 -7.96 14.62
N LEU A 431 7.44 -8.49 14.33
CA LEU A 431 7.79 -9.87 14.53
C LEU A 431 8.80 -10.02 15.65
N ASP A 432 8.69 -11.09 16.44
CA ASP A 432 9.72 -11.50 17.39
C ASP A 432 10.96 -12.09 16.69
N ALA A 433 11.91 -12.59 17.50
CA ALA A 433 13.13 -13.21 17.01
C ALA A 433 12.87 -14.45 16.13
N ASP A 434 11.73 -15.11 16.36
CA ASP A 434 11.30 -16.33 15.68
C ASP A 434 10.50 -16.05 14.41
N GLY A 435 10.12 -14.80 14.18
CA GLY A 435 9.33 -14.39 13.03
C GLY A 435 7.83 -14.47 13.25
N LEU A 436 7.37 -14.66 14.48
CA LEU A 436 5.95 -14.69 14.84
C LEU A 436 5.43 -13.27 15.12
N PRO A 437 4.19 -12.94 14.74
CA PRO A 437 3.58 -11.65 15.03
C PRO A 437 3.42 -11.43 16.53
N THR A 438 3.85 -10.27 17.00
CA THR A 438 3.66 -9.80 18.39
C THR A 438 2.92 -8.47 18.46
N GLY A 439 2.49 -7.94 17.33
CA GLY A 439 1.96 -6.59 17.23
C GLY A 439 2.09 -5.99 15.83
N GLY A 440 1.80 -4.71 15.73
CA GLY A 440 1.85 -4.01 14.44
C GLY A 440 1.63 -2.52 14.56
N HIS A 441 1.66 -1.86 13.42
CA HIS A 441 1.28 -0.45 13.33
C HIS A 441 0.40 -0.23 12.10
N TYR A 442 -0.63 0.60 12.25
CA TYR A 442 -1.22 1.29 11.12
C TYR A 442 -0.37 2.51 10.76
N ARG A 443 -0.25 2.81 9.47
CA ARG A 443 0.31 4.06 8.98
C ARG A 443 -0.61 4.69 7.95
N ASP A 444 -0.38 5.98 7.78
CA ASP A 444 -0.99 6.88 6.80
C ASP A 444 -2.01 7.89 7.37
N ASN A 445 -2.16 9.03 6.69
CA ASN A 445 -3.05 10.13 7.06
C ASN A 445 -4.22 10.36 6.10
N GLN A 446 -4.29 9.61 5.00
CA GLN A 446 -5.42 9.69 4.08
C GLN A 446 -6.56 8.76 4.55
N GLY A 447 -6.24 7.59 5.09
CA GLY A 447 -7.22 6.53 5.31
C GLY A 447 -7.90 6.48 6.68
N TYR A 448 -8.34 7.61 7.26
CA TYR A 448 -9.15 7.60 8.50
C TYR A 448 -10.62 7.84 8.19
N TYR A 449 -11.51 7.12 8.87
CA TYR A 449 -12.96 7.30 8.82
C TYR A 449 -13.51 7.54 10.22
N PHE A 450 -14.47 8.45 10.34
CA PHE A 450 -15.13 8.75 11.61
C PHE A 450 -16.62 8.42 11.49
N SER A 451 -17.07 7.46 12.29
CA SER A 451 -18.48 7.04 12.34
C SER A 451 -19.33 8.09 13.07
N PRO A 452 -20.39 8.64 12.42
CA PRO A 452 -21.33 9.54 13.08
C PRO A 452 -21.98 8.92 14.33
N SER A 453 -22.28 7.62 14.32
CA SER A 453 -23.00 6.97 15.43
C SER A 453 -22.09 6.52 16.58
N ARG A 454 -20.80 6.24 16.32
CA ARG A 454 -19.88 5.64 17.31
C ARG A 454 -18.78 6.59 17.83
N SER A 455 -18.58 7.74 17.19
CA SER A 455 -17.46 8.65 17.50
C SER A 455 -17.65 9.51 18.75
N THR A 456 -18.81 9.51 19.41
CA THR A 456 -19.09 10.35 20.59
C THR A 456 -18.04 10.18 21.70
N ALA A 457 -17.50 8.98 21.89
CA ALA A 457 -16.46 8.72 22.88
C ALA A 457 -15.14 9.44 22.58
N LEU A 458 -14.85 9.82 21.34
CA LEU A 458 -13.67 10.60 20.97
C LEU A 458 -13.75 12.05 21.46
N HIS A 459 -14.97 12.61 21.57
CA HIS A 459 -15.19 14.00 21.96
C HIS A 459 -14.78 14.30 23.41
N ARG A 460 -14.65 13.27 24.26
CA ARG A 460 -14.12 13.42 25.62
C ARG A 460 -12.67 13.88 25.65
N TRP A 461 -11.90 13.55 24.60
CA TRP A 461 -10.50 13.90 24.47
C TRP A 461 -10.29 15.13 23.61
N VAL A 462 -10.98 15.19 22.47
CA VAL A 462 -10.94 16.35 21.57
C VAL A 462 -12.36 16.65 21.11
N PRO A 463 -13.01 17.72 21.63
CA PRO A 463 -14.33 18.12 21.16
C PRO A 463 -14.36 18.35 19.64
N GLY A 464 -15.38 17.81 18.96
CA GLY A 464 -15.52 17.94 17.50
C GLY A 464 -14.52 17.13 16.68
N ALA A 465 -13.84 16.15 17.29
CA ALA A 465 -12.88 15.26 16.63
C ALA A 465 -13.37 14.75 15.27
N GLY A 466 -12.73 15.21 14.19
CA GLY A 466 -12.96 14.73 12.83
C GLY A 466 -14.04 15.44 12.02
N GLN A 467 -14.88 16.30 12.63
CA GLN A 467 -16.05 16.92 11.99
C GLN A 467 -15.68 17.80 10.76
N ASP A 468 -14.48 18.40 10.75
CA ASP A 468 -14.00 19.28 9.67
C ASP A 468 -12.95 18.62 8.75
N LEU A 469 -12.83 17.29 8.76
CA LEU A 469 -11.77 16.55 8.04
C LEU A 469 -12.24 15.90 6.73
N GLY A 470 -13.52 16.01 6.39
CA GLY A 470 -14.10 15.41 5.18
C GLY A 470 -14.18 13.87 5.23
N THR A 471 -14.15 13.29 6.43
CA THR A 471 -14.13 11.82 6.65
C THR A 471 -15.19 11.32 7.63
N TYR A 472 -16.15 12.17 7.98
CA TYR A 472 -17.43 11.72 8.53
C TYR A 472 -18.30 11.27 7.36
N VAL A 473 -18.51 9.97 7.27
CA VAL A 473 -19.38 9.35 6.26
C VAL A 473 -20.28 8.33 6.94
N ASP A 474 -21.38 7.96 6.30
CA ASP A 474 -22.34 7.02 6.85
C ASP A 474 -21.68 5.69 7.25
N ASP A 475 -22.13 5.11 8.36
CA ASP A 475 -21.56 3.88 8.91
C ASP A 475 -21.52 2.74 7.90
N ALA A 476 -22.56 2.61 7.08
CA ALA A 476 -22.63 1.59 6.03
C ALA A 476 -21.53 1.77 4.97
N VAL A 477 -21.15 3.02 4.66
CA VAL A 477 -20.03 3.32 3.75
C VAL A 477 -18.71 2.94 4.42
N ILE A 478 -18.56 3.22 5.73
CA ILE A 478 -17.36 2.80 6.48
C ILE A 478 -17.27 1.28 6.52
N ASP A 479 -18.36 0.58 6.82
CA ASP A 479 -18.41 -0.89 6.83
C ASP A 479 -18.04 -1.48 5.46
N GLU A 480 -18.57 -0.92 4.36
CA GLU A 480 -18.19 -1.34 3.00
C GLU A 480 -16.69 -1.14 2.74
N ARG A 481 -16.16 0.05 3.07
CA ARG A 481 -14.76 0.41 2.83
C ARG A 481 -13.81 -0.43 3.68
N LEU A 482 -14.10 -0.60 4.97
CA LEU A 482 -13.31 -1.47 5.86
C LEU A 482 -13.43 -2.95 5.46
N GLY A 483 -14.59 -3.39 4.99
CA GLY A 483 -14.78 -4.73 4.43
C GLY A 483 -13.86 -4.99 3.25
N TYR A 484 -13.70 -4.01 2.36
CA TYR A 484 -12.70 -4.09 1.29
C TYR A 484 -11.27 -4.03 1.82
N TYR A 485 -10.88 -3.01 2.58
CA TYR A 485 -9.46 -2.80 2.92
C TYR A 485 -8.91 -3.80 3.93
N LEU A 486 -9.68 -4.13 4.97
CA LEU A 486 -9.27 -5.07 6.00
C LEU A 486 -9.71 -6.50 5.65
N GLY A 487 -10.94 -6.70 5.22
CA GLY A 487 -11.46 -8.04 4.87
C GLY A 487 -10.81 -8.58 3.60
N ILE A 488 -11.01 -7.90 2.47
CA ILE A 488 -10.63 -8.41 1.14
C ILE A 488 -9.15 -8.15 0.84
N ASN A 489 -8.67 -6.92 0.91
CA ASN A 489 -7.31 -6.58 0.53
C ASN A 489 -6.30 -7.19 1.50
N ASN A 490 -6.58 -7.13 2.80
CA ASN A 490 -5.67 -7.56 3.85
C ASN A 490 -5.86 -9.04 4.23
N ILE A 491 -6.98 -9.44 4.84
CA ILE A 491 -7.14 -10.81 5.40
C ILE A 491 -7.16 -11.86 4.29
N LEU A 492 -7.97 -11.69 3.23
CA LEU A 492 -7.91 -12.60 2.07
C LEU A 492 -6.53 -12.55 1.40
N GLY A 493 -5.88 -11.38 1.40
CA GLY A 493 -4.50 -11.24 0.94
C GLY A 493 -3.52 -12.16 1.66
N VAL A 494 -3.59 -12.23 2.99
CA VAL A 494 -2.76 -13.14 3.80
C VAL A 494 -3.12 -14.60 3.55
N ILE A 495 -4.42 -14.94 3.54
CA ILE A 495 -4.91 -16.31 3.30
C ILE A 495 -4.45 -16.79 1.92
N GLY A 496 -4.66 -15.99 0.88
CA GLY A 496 -4.26 -16.30 -0.48
C GLY A 496 -2.74 -16.40 -0.64
N ALA A 497 -1.96 -15.55 0.04
CA ALA A 497 -0.49 -15.64 0.01
C ALA A 497 0.03 -16.95 0.65
N LEU A 498 -0.59 -17.39 1.74
CA LEU A 498 -0.26 -18.67 2.40
C LEU A 498 -0.69 -19.87 1.53
N GLY A 499 -1.93 -19.86 1.04
CA GLY A 499 -2.49 -20.94 0.22
C GLY A 499 -1.77 -21.13 -1.11
N SER A 500 -1.55 -20.04 -1.84
CA SER A 500 -0.92 -20.08 -3.16
C SER A 500 0.57 -20.44 -3.16
N GLN A 501 1.23 -20.43 -1.99
CA GLN A 501 2.60 -20.94 -1.78
C GLN A 501 2.61 -22.31 -1.11
N GLY A 502 1.45 -22.96 -0.93
CA GLY A 502 1.33 -24.29 -0.35
C GLY A 502 1.69 -24.37 1.13
N LEU A 503 1.59 -23.25 1.87
CA LEU A 503 2.00 -23.17 3.27
C LEU A 503 0.89 -23.63 4.23
N ALA A 504 -0.37 -23.46 3.85
CA ALA A 504 -1.56 -23.93 4.57
C ALA A 504 -2.73 -24.06 3.59
N ASP A 505 -3.74 -24.84 3.95
CA ASP A 505 -5.00 -24.90 3.22
C ASP A 505 -5.81 -23.61 3.47
N GLU A 506 -6.37 -23.01 2.41
CA GLU A 506 -7.17 -21.79 2.54
C GLU A 506 -8.45 -22.05 3.37
N THR A 507 -9.07 -23.23 3.25
CA THR A 507 -10.28 -23.61 4.00
C THR A 507 -10.03 -23.63 5.51
N ASP A 508 -8.87 -24.14 5.94
CA ASP A 508 -8.47 -24.11 7.36
C ASP A 508 -8.32 -22.67 7.86
N LEU A 509 -7.70 -21.80 7.05
CA LEU A 509 -7.50 -20.39 7.41
C LEU A 509 -8.82 -19.60 7.42
N PHE A 510 -9.75 -19.91 6.52
CA PHE A 510 -11.10 -19.34 6.54
C PHE A 510 -11.85 -19.75 7.81
N ALA A 511 -11.79 -21.01 8.21
CA ALA A 511 -12.38 -21.47 9.46
C ALA A 511 -11.74 -20.79 10.68
N ASP A 512 -10.41 -20.59 10.67
CA ASP A 512 -9.68 -19.88 11.73
C ASP A 512 -10.07 -18.39 11.80
N ALA A 513 -10.35 -17.75 10.66
CA ALA A 513 -10.85 -16.37 10.59
C ALA A 513 -12.31 -16.26 11.03
N ASP A 514 -13.19 -17.16 10.58
CA ASP A 514 -14.61 -17.15 10.96
C ASP A 514 -14.79 -17.25 12.48
N ARG A 515 -14.03 -18.13 13.15
CA ARG A 515 -14.09 -18.25 14.62
C ARG A 515 -13.72 -16.94 15.33
N ARG A 516 -12.75 -16.20 14.80
CA ARG A 516 -12.34 -14.90 15.37
C ARG A 516 -13.36 -13.81 15.09
N PHE A 517 -13.90 -13.75 13.88
CA PHE A 517 -15.00 -12.84 13.59
C PHE A 517 -16.24 -13.17 14.41
N ALA A 518 -16.53 -14.45 14.69
CA ALA A 518 -17.62 -14.86 15.56
C ALA A 518 -17.44 -14.33 16.98
N ALA A 519 -16.23 -14.45 17.53
CA ALA A 519 -15.90 -13.89 18.83
C ALA A 519 -16.06 -12.36 18.85
N LEU A 520 -15.56 -11.66 17.82
CA LEU A 520 -15.70 -10.20 17.70
C LEU A 520 -17.15 -9.75 17.56
N ALA A 521 -17.97 -10.49 16.79
CA ALA A 521 -19.39 -10.22 16.65
C ALA A 521 -20.12 -10.42 17.99
N ALA A 522 -19.77 -11.46 18.75
CA ALA A 522 -20.34 -11.70 20.08
C ALA A 522 -19.91 -10.63 21.10
N GLU A 523 -18.68 -10.14 21.02
CA GLU A 523 -18.14 -9.12 21.93
C GLU A 523 -18.72 -7.73 21.66
N HIS A 524 -18.81 -7.33 20.38
CA HIS A 524 -19.16 -5.95 20.01
C HIS A 524 -20.62 -5.77 19.58
N GLY A 525 -21.32 -6.84 19.19
CA GLY A 525 -22.70 -6.80 18.72
C GLY A 525 -22.90 -5.79 17.59
N ASP A 526 -23.96 -4.99 17.69
CA ASP A 526 -24.34 -3.98 16.69
C ASP A 526 -23.30 -2.85 16.50
N ARG A 527 -22.27 -2.78 17.33
CA ARG A 527 -21.15 -1.84 17.14
C ARG A 527 -20.15 -2.30 16.10
N LEU A 528 -20.19 -3.58 15.70
CA LEU A 528 -19.31 -4.14 14.67
C LEU A 528 -20.10 -5.04 13.69
N PRO A 529 -21.08 -4.50 12.95
CA PRO A 529 -21.83 -5.25 11.95
C PRO A 529 -20.92 -5.83 10.87
N LEU A 530 -19.78 -5.18 10.60
CA LEU A 530 -18.75 -5.66 9.69
C LEU A 530 -18.28 -7.11 9.99
N ALA A 531 -18.17 -7.51 11.25
CA ALA A 531 -17.76 -8.87 11.59
C ALA A 531 -18.80 -9.91 11.14
N VAL A 532 -20.10 -9.57 11.21
CA VAL A 532 -21.19 -10.42 10.71
C VAL A 532 -21.21 -10.40 9.18
N ILE A 533 -21.09 -9.22 8.56
CA ILE A 533 -21.06 -9.06 7.09
C ILE A 533 -19.96 -9.93 6.49
N LEU A 534 -18.73 -9.86 7.01
CA LEU A 534 -17.61 -10.64 6.51
C LEU A 534 -17.85 -12.15 6.62
N ARG A 535 -18.57 -12.62 7.64
CA ARG A 535 -18.84 -14.05 7.85
C ARG A 535 -20.01 -14.60 7.05
N GLU A 536 -21.07 -13.81 6.91
CA GLU A 536 -22.40 -14.33 6.57
C GLU A 536 -23.01 -13.73 5.31
N ALA A 537 -22.56 -12.55 4.88
CA ALA A 537 -23.07 -11.97 3.65
C ALA A 537 -22.76 -12.90 2.46
N PRO A 538 -23.69 -13.11 1.52
CA PRO A 538 -23.45 -13.98 0.37
C PRO A 538 -22.38 -13.42 -0.57
N THR A 539 -22.29 -12.10 -0.64
CA THR A 539 -21.31 -11.36 -1.44
C THR A 539 -20.63 -10.28 -0.62
N LEU A 540 -19.44 -9.89 -1.03
CA LEU A 540 -18.71 -8.75 -0.48
C LEU A 540 -18.50 -7.70 -1.58
N ARG A 541 -18.71 -6.43 -1.24
CA ARG A 541 -18.40 -5.31 -2.12
C ARG A 541 -16.88 -5.15 -2.23
N CYS A 542 -16.36 -5.34 -3.44
CA CYS A 542 -14.94 -5.31 -3.74
C CYS A 542 -14.63 -4.21 -4.74
N LYS A 543 -13.57 -3.44 -4.49
CA LYS A 543 -13.04 -2.51 -5.47
C LYS A 543 -12.51 -3.27 -6.69
N ALA A 544 -12.93 -2.85 -7.87
CA ALA A 544 -12.58 -3.42 -9.15
C ALA A 544 -11.45 -2.60 -9.78
N ASN A 545 -10.19 -3.02 -9.57
CA ASN A 545 -9.02 -2.26 -9.98
C ASN A 545 -8.82 -2.26 -11.51
N LEU A 546 -9.20 -3.34 -12.20
CA LEU A 546 -9.17 -3.39 -13.67
C LEU A 546 -10.26 -2.49 -14.27
N LEU A 547 -11.50 -2.62 -13.81
CA LEU A 547 -12.59 -1.76 -14.30
C LEU A 547 -12.34 -0.28 -13.98
N THR A 548 -11.92 0.04 -12.76
CA THR A 548 -11.54 1.42 -12.37
C THR A 548 -10.46 1.99 -13.29
N ARG A 549 -9.48 1.17 -13.68
CA ARG A 549 -8.45 1.56 -14.64
C ARG A 549 -9.04 1.80 -16.04
N ILE A 550 -9.84 0.88 -16.54
CA ILE A 550 -10.41 0.96 -17.88
C ILE A 550 -11.30 2.21 -18.01
N HIS A 551 -12.05 2.56 -16.97
CA HIS A 551 -12.84 3.79 -16.93
C HIS A 551 -12.03 5.06 -16.64
N ARG A 552 -10.70 4.96 -16.53
CA ARG A 552 -9.76 6.09 -16.38
C ARG A 552 -10.08 7.01 -15.18
N MET A 553 -10.57 6.42 -14.09
CA MET A 553 -10.93 7.15 -12.87
C MET A 553 -9.67 7.51 -12.06
N ASP A 554 -9.62 8.72 -11.49
CA ASP A 554 -8.60 9.12 -10.51
C ASP A 554 -9.18 9.06 -9.10
N GLU A 555 -8.69 8.12 -8.29
CA GLU A 555 -9.28 7.79 -6.98
C GLU A 555 -9.09 8.87 -5.91
N LEU A 556 -8.33 9.93 -6.19
CA LEU A 556 -8.20 11.08 -5.28
C LEU A 556 -9.07 12.27 -5.70
N THR A 557 -9.87 12.12 -6.76
CA THR A 557 -10.76 13.17 -7.26
C THR A 557 -12.21 12.70 -7.21
N GLY A 558 -13.09 13.47 -6.55
CA GLY A 558 -14.52 13.18 -6.44
C GLY A 558 -14.95 12.62 -5.08
N PRO A 559 -16.26 12.39 -4.88
CA PRO A 559 -16.80 11.79 -3.65
C PRO A 559 -16.26 10.36 -3.41
N LEU A 560 -16.07 10.00 -2.13
CA LEU A 560 -15.58 8.69 -1.70
C LEU A 560 -16.42 7.52 -2.26
N GLU A 561 -17.71 7.77 -2.53
CA GLU A 561 -18.69 6.82 -3.04
C GLU A 561 -18.50 6.49 -4.52
N SER A 562 -17.95 7.42 -5.31
CA SER A 562 -17.88 7.32 -6.78
C SER A 562 -16.48 7.39 -7.37
N GLN A 563 -15.44 7.49 -6.55
CA GLN A 563 -14.04 7.57 -7.00
C GLN A 563 -13.46 6.26 -7.57
N SER A 564 -14.16 5.13 -7.46
CA SER A 564 -13.73 3.83 -7.99
C SER A 564 -14.92 2.94 -8.33
N VAL A 565 -14.72 1.98 -9.24
CA VAL A 565 -15.73 0.95 -9.53
C VAL A 565 -15.70 -0.12 -8.45
N TYR A 566 -16.88 -0.49 -7.96
CA TYR A 566 -17.07 -1.59 -7.02
C TYR A 566 -17.99 -2.66 -7.62
N VAL A 567 -17.61 -3.91 -7.46
CA VAL A 567 -18.34 -5.11 -7.89
C VAL A 567 -18.64 -5.99 -6.68
N ASP A 568 -19.62 -6.87 -6.81
CA ASP A 568 -19.88 -7.91 -5.82
C ASP A 568 -19.06 -9.16 -6.14
N ILE A 569 -18.30 -9.65 -5.17
CA ILE A 569 -17.62 -10.95 -5.25
C ILE A 569 -18.32 -11.93 -4.32
N ALA A 570 -18.28 -13.22 -4.66
CA ALA A 570 -18.71 -14.27 -3.74
C ALA A 570 -17.91 -14.16 -2.43
N ASN A 571 -18.56 -14.35 -1.29
CA ASN A 571 -17.89 -14.26 0.01
C ASN A 571 -17.21 -15.60 0.36
N PRO A 572 -15.87 -15.72 0.29
CA PRO A 572 -15.20 -16.98 0.55
C PRO A 572 -15.31 -17.42 2.02
N PHE A 573 -15.52 -16.49 2.96
CA PHE A 573 -15.76 -16.84 4.37
C PHE A 573 -17.11 -17.55 4.53
N ALA A 574 -18.15 -17.05 3.85
CA ALA A 574 -19.48 -17.65 3.90
C ALA A 574 -19.54 -18.98 3.13
N GLU A 575 -18.81 -19.10 2.02
CA GLU A 575 -18.70 -20.34 1.26
C GLU A 575 -17.99 -21.44 2.06
N ALA A 576 -16.90 -21.12 2.75
CA ALA A 576 -16.15 -22.10 3.56
C ALA A 576 -16.93 -22.64 4.78
N ARG A 577 -18.07 -22.02 5.12
CA ARG A 577 -18.98 -22.48 6.19
C ARG A 577 -20.04 -23.45 5.72
N ARG A 578 -20.30 -23.51 4.41
CA ARG A 578 -21.26 -24.43 3.80
C ARG A 578 -20.59 -25.78 3.57
#